data_AF-A0A534SE46-F1
#
_entry.id   AF-A0A534SE46-F1
#
_cell.length_a   1.000
_cell.length_b   1.000
_cell.length_c   1.000
_cell.angle_alpha   90.00
_cell.angle_beta   90.00
_cell.angle_gamma   90.00
#
_symmetry.space_group_name_H-M   'P 1'
#
loop_
_entity.id
_entity.type
_entity.pdbx_description
1 polymer ?
#
loop_
_entity_poly.entity_id
_entity_poly.type
_entity_poly.pdbx_seq_one_letter_code
_entity_poly.pdbx_strand_id
1 'polypeptide(L)'
;AGGRFPEHVTAFRDGMAVHGRYRQPCPDCGAPVQRIVYAENETNYCARCQTGGVLLADRSLSRLLKSDWPRSLDELEEASRSSIPSSGTRP
;
A
#
# COMPACT_ATOMS: atom_id res chain seq x y z
N ALA A 1 -10.41 36.52 1.12
CA ALA A 1 -10.40 36.34 2.59
C ALA A 1 -10.10 34.87 2.89
N GLY A 2 -8.97 34.58 3.54
CA GLY A 2 -8.68 33.26 4.10
C GLY A 2 -9.14 33.25 5.55
N GLY A 3 -10.06 32.36 5.91
CA GLY A 3 -10.51 32.20 7.30
C GLY A 3 -9.38 31.81 8.24
N ARG A 4 -9.62 31.93 9.56
CA ARG A 4 -8.66 31.55 10.61
C ARG A 4 -8.18 30.11 10.42
N PHE A 5 -6.87 29.91 10.54
CA PHE A 5 -6.25 28.58 10.50
C PHE A 5 -6.76 27.74 11.69
N PRO A 6 -7.15 26.47 11.47
CA PRO A 6 -7.73 25.64 12.53
C PRO A 6 -6.72 25.38 13.65
N GLU A 7 -7.19 25.43 14.91
CA GLU A 7 -6.35 25.21 16.11
C GLU A 7 -5.85 23.76 16.21
N HIS A 8 -6.58 22.80 15.64
CA HIS A 8 -6.19 21.40 15.59
C HIS A 8 -6.11 20.91 14.14
N VAL A 9 -4.89 20.77 13.64
CA VAL A 9 -4.61 20.07 12.38
C VAL A 9 -4.27 18.63 12.73
N THR A 10 -5.27 17.74 12.74
CA THR A 10 -5.02 16.30 12.85
C THR A 10 -4.75 15.73 11.46
N ALA A 11 -3.60 15.07 11.28
CA ALA A 11 -3.23 14.41 10.03
C ALA A 11 -4.15 13.21 9.70
N PHE A 12 -4.84 12.68 10.70
CA PHE A 12 -5.73 11.53 10.60
C PHE A 12 -7.16 11.97 10.87
N ARG A 13 -8.06 11.69 9.92
CA ARG A 13 -9.50 11.93 10.02
C ARG A 13 -10.21 10.64 9.63
N ASP A 14 -11.32 10.32 10.29
CA ASP A 14 -12.07 9.08 10.04
C ASP A 14 -12.58 8.95 8.59
N GLY A 15 -12.72 10.07 7.87
CA GLY A 15 -13.07 10.11 6.44
C GLY A 15 -11.93 9.77 5.48
N MET A 16 -10.70 9.55 5.95
CA MET A 16 -9.57 9.16 5.09
C MET A 16 -9.56 7.64 4.87
N ALA A 17 -10.10 7.21 3.74
CA ALA A 17 -10.36 5.80 3.42
C ALA A 17 -9.12 4.89 3.43
N VAL A 18 -7.94 5.41 3.10
CA VAL A 18 -6.70 4.60 2.94
C VAL A 18 -5.49 5.16 3.69
N HIS A 19 -5.53 6.40 4.18
CA HIS A 19 -4.38 7.03 4.85
C HIS A 19 -4.06 6.32 6.18
N GLY A 20 -2.79 5.93 6.40
CA GLY A 20 -2.35 5.20 7.60
C GLY A 20 -2.77 3.73 7.64
N ARG A 21 -3.40 3.21 6.58
CA ARG A 21 -3.99 1.87 6.54
C ARG A 21 -3.15 0.85 5.76
N TYR A 22 -1.84 1.04 5.64
CA TYR A 22 -0.97 0.10 4.92
C TYR A 22 -1.19 -1.35 5.39
N ARG A 23 -1.36 -2.29 4.44
CA ARG A 23 -1.71 -3.71 4.63
C ARG A 23 -3.07 -4.00 5.27
N GLN A 24 -3.86 -2.98 5.61
CA GLN A 24 -5.25 -3.17 6.03
C GLN A 24 -6.16 -3.33 4.80
N PRO A 25 -7.32 -3.98 4.95
CA PRO A 25 -8.27 -4.10 3.85
C PRO A 25 -8.81 -2.73 3.43
N CYS A 26 -8.85 -2.50 2.12
CA CYS A 26 -9.54 -1.36 1.53
C CYS A 26 -11.03 -1.40 1.90
N PRO A 27 -11.64 -0.30 2.37
CA PRO A 27 -13.06 -0.29 2.74
C PRO A 27 -14.01 -0.56 1.57
N ASP A 28 -13.58 -0.30 0.33
CA ASP A 28 -14.43 -0.47 -0.85
C ASP A 28 -14.32 -1.86 -1.48
N CYS A 29 -13.10 -2.40 -1.63
CA CYS A 29 -12.86 -3.64 -2.38
C CYS A 29 -12.17 -4.76 -1.59
N GLY A 30 -11.81 -4.52 -0.32
CA GLY A 30 -11.14 -5.49 0.55
C GLY A 30 -9.66 -5.76 0.21
N ALA A 31 -9.17 -5.34 -0.96
CA ALA A 31 -7.77 -5.51 -1.34
C ALA A 31 -6.82 -4.81 -0.35
N PRO A 32 -5.62 -5.35 -0.10
CA PRO A 32 -4.67 -4.75 0.82
C PRO A 32 -4.21 -3.38 0.32
N VAL A 33 -4.37 -2.36 1.17
CA VAL A 33 -3.87 -1.02 0.90
C VAL A 33 -2.34 -1.05 0.81
N GLN A 34 -1.82 -0.46 -0.26
CA GLN A 34 -0.41 -0.36 -0.58
C GLN A 34 0.14 1.00 -0.16
N ARG A 35 1.46 1.09 -0.05
CA ARG A 35 2.17 2.33 0.29
C ARG A 35 3.31 2.55 -0.69
N ILE A 36 3.51 3.80 -1.07
CA ILE A 36 4.74 4.27 -1.71
C ILE A 36 5.44 5.29 -0.83
N VAL A 37 6.77 5.27 -0.87
CA VAL A 37 7.64 6.30 -0.30
C VAL A 37 8.30 7.05 -1.45
N TYR A 38 8.14 8.38 -1.44
CA TYR A 38 8.82 9.28 -2.36
C TYR A 38 9.48 10.42 -1.58
N ALA A 39 10.80 10.57 -1.71
CA ALA A 39 11.57 11.50 -0.90
C ALA A 39 11.30 11.25 0.60
N GLU A 40 10.82 12.28 1.29
CA GLU A 40 10.50 12.28 2.71
C GLU A 40 9.01 12.02 2.97
N ASN A 41 8.22 11.79 1.90
CA ASN A 41 6.77 11.61 1.98
C ASN A 41 6.38 10.16 1.75
N GLU A 42 5.34 9.72 2.45
CA GLU A 42 4.67 8.44 2.22
C GLU A 42 3.19 8.65 1.88
N THR A 43 2.68 7.81 0.97
CA THR A 43 1.28 7.84 0.55
C THR A 43 0.73 6.43 0.54
N ASN A 44 -0.48 6.27 1.09
CA ASN A 44 -1.22 5.01 1.08
C ASN A 44 -2.31 5.05 0.01
N TYR A 45 -2.50 3.95 -0.71
CA TYR A 45 -3.45 3.86 -1.82
C TYR A 45 -3.97 2.43 -1.98
N CYS A 46 -5.15 2.27 -2.59
CA CYS A 46 -5.64 0.96 -3.00
C CYS A 46 -5.27 0.70 -4.45
N ALA A 47 -4.46 -0.32 -4.73
CA ALA A 47 -4.05 -0.65 -6.10
C ALA A 47 -5.24 -1.02 -6.98
N ARG A 48 -6.20 -1.81 -6.47
CA ARG A 48 -7.37 -2.23 -7.25
C ARG A 48 -8.28 -1.05 -7.61
N CYS A 49 -8.60 -0.19 -6.66
CA CYS A 49 -9.53 0.92 -6.88
C CYS A 49 -8.90 2.12 -7.60
N GLN A 50 -7.63 2.47 -7.31
CA GLN A 50 -7.04 3.72 -7.79
C GLN A 50 -6.18 3.54 -9.05
N THR A 51 -5.60 2.36 -9.25
CA THR A 51 -4.65 2.10 -10.35
C THR A 51 -5.01 0.88 -11.18
N GLY A 52 -6.23 0.36 -11.03
CA GLY A 52 -6.71 -0.79 -11.81
C GLY A 52 -5.91 -2.09 -11.56
N GLY A 53 -5.28 -2.21 -10.39
CA GLY A 53 -4.45 -3.37 -10.01
C GLY A 53 -2.96 -3.18 -10.25
N VAL A 54 -2.52 -2.07 -10.84
CA VAL A 54 -1.09 -1.79 -11.06
C VAL A 54 -0.43 -1.29 -9.77
N LEU A 55 0.73 -1.84 -9.41
CA LEU A 55 1.51 -1.32 -8.29
C LEU A 55 2.35 -0.13 -8.73
N LEU A 56 2.20 0.98 -7.99
CA LEU A 56 3.07 2.15 -8.16
C LEU A 56 4.48 1.82 -7.67
N ALA A 57 5.48 2.34 -8.37
CA ALA A 57 6.88 2.14 -8.04
C ALA A 57 7.22 2.80 -6.70
N ASP A 58 7.40 1.98 -5.67
CA ASP A 58 7.97 2.43 -4.41
C ASP A 58 9.47 2.71 -4.63
N ARG A 59 9.93 3.96 -4.46
CA ARG A 59 11.30 4.31 -4.82
C ARG A 59 12.35 3.47 -4.08
N SER A 60 12.05 3.07 -2.85
CA SER A 60 13.01 2.38 -1.98
C SER A 60 13.12 0.91 -2.38
N LEU A 61 11.98 0.25 -2.55
CA LEU A 61 11.89 -1.15 -2.91
C LEU A 61 12.20 -1.39 -4.38
N SER A 62 11.76 -0.52 -5.30
CA SER A 62 12.13 -0.61 -6.71
C SER A 62 13.63 -0.40 -6.94
N ARG A 63 14.33 0.41 -6.12
CA ARG A 63 15.80 0.54 -6.19
C ARG A 63 16.52 -0.70 -5.66
N LEU A 64 15.99 -1.30 -4.59
CA LEU A 64 16.58 -2.48 -3.96
C LEU A 64 16.39 -3.74 -4.81
N LEU A 65 15.16 -3.94 -5.31
CA LEU A 65 14.72 -5.18 -5.95
C LEU A 65 14.73 -5.11 -7.48
N LYS A 66 14.74 -3.91 -8.08
CA LYS A 66 14.83 -3.70 -9.54
C LYS A 66 13.80 -4.53 -10.32
N SER A 67 14.26 -5.51 -11.10
CA SER A 67 13.44 -6.40 -11.93
C SER A 67 12.57 -7.35 -11.13
N ASP A 68 12.95 -7.63 -9.89
CA ASP A 68 12.24 -8.55 -8.99
C ASP A 68 11.10 -7.86 -8.23
N TRP A 69 10.89 -6.55 -8.46
CA TRP A 69 9.76 -5.82 -7.90
C TRP A 69 8.47 -6.10 -8.68
N PRO A 70 7.38 -6.54 -8.00
CA PRO A 70 6.11 -6.84 -8.66
C PRO A 70 5.48 -5.59 -9.26
N ARG A 71 4.88 -5.76 -10.44
CA ARG A 71 4.23 -4.68 -11.21
C ARG A 71 2.71 -4.66 -11.04
N SER A 72 2.14 -5.75 -10.53
CA SER A 72 0.69 -5.88 -10.28
C SER A 72 0.40 -6.38 -8.87
N LEU A 73 -0.82 -6.12 -8.42
CA LEU A 73 -1.32 -6.60 -7.13
C LEU A 73 -1.29 -8.13 -7.06
N ASP A 74 -1.64 -8.81 -8.15
CA ASP A 74 -1.68 -10.27 -8.21
C ASP A 74 -0.27 -10.89 -8.14
N GLU A 75 0.72 -10.30 -8.82
CA GLU A 75 2.14 -10.73 -8.71
C GLU A 75 2.66 -10.59 -7.28
N LEU A 76 2.26 -9.53 -6.57
CA LEU A 76 2.62 -9.32 -5.17
C LEU A 76 1.99 -10.38 -4.26
N GLU A 77 0.74 -10.75 -4.49
CA GLU A 77 0.07 -11.82 -3.75
C GLU A 77 0.76 -13.18 -3.98
N GLU A 78 1.19 -13.48 -5.20
CA GLU A 78 1.93 -14.71 -5.53
C GLU A 78 3.33 -14.74 -4.91
N ALA A 79 4.05 -13.63 -4.95
CA ALA A 79 5.36 -13.49 -4.29
C ALA A 79 5.25 -13.67 -2.75
N SER A 80 4.20 -13.13 -2.14
CA SER A 80 3.93 -13.31 -0.70
C SER A 80 3.56 -14.75 -0.34
N ARG A 81 2.90 -15.48 -1.25
CA ARG A 81 2.53 -16.90 -1.03
C ARG A 81 3.75 -17.82 -1.11
N SER A 82 4.69 -17.50 -2.00
CA SER A 82 5.90 -18.29 -2.28
C SER A 82 6.97 -18.20 -1.17
N SER A 83 6.86 -17.20 -0.29
CA SER A 83 7.81 -16.93 0.80
C SER A 83 7.44 -17.60 2.13
N ILE A 84 6.30 -18.31 2.20
CA ILE A 84 5.93 -19.14 3.35
C ILE A 84 6.51 -20.55 3.10
N PRO A 85 7.45 -21.05 3.93
CA PRO A 85 7.78 -22.48 3.86
C PRO A 85 6.51 -23.21 4.26
N SER A 86 5.95 -23.99 3.32
CA SER A 86 4.89 -24.95 3.60
C SER A 86 5.28 -25.67 4.89
N SER A 87 4.58 -25.38 5.99
CA SER A 87 4.79 -26.04 7.26
C SER A 87 4.49 -27.50 6.97
N GLY A 88 5.57 -28.27 6.80
CA GLY A 88 5.50 -29.67 6.44
C GLY A 88 4.57 -30.38 7.41
N THR A 89 3.57 -31.05 6.88
CA THR A 89 3.13 -32.31 7.47
C THR A 89 3.39 -33.37 6.42
N ARG A 90 4.58 -33.97 6.51
CA ARG A 90 4.87 -35.36 6.17
C ARG A 90 5.38 -35.97 7.49
N PRO A 91 4.97 -37.18 7.90
CA PRO A 91 3.98 -38.11 7.33
C PRO A 91 2.58 -37.99 7.93
#